data_AF-M0AML1-F1
#
_entry.id   AF-M0AML1-F1
#
_cell.length_a   1.000
_cell.length_b   1.000
_cell.length_c   1.000
_cell.angle_alpha   90.00
_cell.angle_beta   90.00
_cell.angle_gamma   90.00
#
_symmetry.space_group_name_H-M   'P 1'
#
loop_
_entity.id
_entity.type
_entity.pdbx_description
1 polymer ?
#
loop_
_entity_poly.entity_id
_entity_poly.type
_entity_poly.pdbx_seq_one_letter_code
_entity_poly.pdbx_strand_id
1 'polypeptide(L)'
;MSDQEQYSDDSTSKAAVWESWLESTLFRDLHSDETPDPVPLFESTDNGLETSSALGSYKWGKNDGDYLYLIYLLDGPTTDVQNVVPVYVGESNDISSRIGQHSRKIRDALPITEWEDDGQWGSFSKYDQIAAISDLADSPLYVWIIDVDDLEYGPYGYETYRQELEAKLVGLVHDQSQYERVFANREFIPNRILHEIGQAGPEWVADEIVSRSAQSHHNTETENRPLTKSACWNEWATEYMLADVRSEDQLDPIPLFDVTADLQVRMNDDGILKRATEIDARIRREGRKCVDSDGIREDGYDGLLYILYQLEKPAETATAADIVPRYIGKAEAYGKKRELSSNFTEIAHERDATRSFARWGDGNYWHIGELSLALTGEDERKHHWVEALFDSNLRTLSQQTYLWVHAWDSEEDISPYGTPATLAEVEPLLIGTAYDSYPEYLLNKSGTPDDAPIKTEAPTSAD
;
A
#
# COMPACT_ATOMS: atom_id res chain seq x y z
N MET A 1 -48.31 2.62 13.04
CA MET A 1 -47.26 3.33 13.79
C MET A 1 -46.13 2.33 13.91
N SER A 2 -45.18 2.45 12.98
CA SER A 2 -44.01 1.59 12.83
C SER A 2 -42.86 2.59 12.74
N ASP A 3 -42.19 2.80 13.86
CA ASP A 3 -40.97 3.59 13.91
C ASP A 3 -39.87 2.73 13.28
N GLN A 4 -39.48 3.10 12.05
CA GLN A 4 -38.20 2.66 11.51
C GLN A 4 -37.14 3.55 12.15
N GLU A 5 -36.34 2.96 13.05
CA GLU A 5 -35.07 3.52 13.47
C GLU A 5 -34.20 3.71 12.23
N GLN A 6 -33.97 4.98 11.91
CA GLN A 6 -33.03 5.42 10.91
C GLN A 6 -31.67 5.41 11.60
N TYR A 7 -30.93 4.30 11.47
CA TYR A 7 -29.51 4.28 11.80
C TYR A 7 -28.83 5.31 10.90
N SER A 8 -28.26 6.36 11.49
CA SER A 8 -27.37 7.26 10.77
C SER A 8 -26.05 6.53 10.54
N ASP A 9 -25.67 6.43 9.27
CA ASP A 9 -24.38 5.93 8.83
C ASP A 9 -23.33 7.00 9.20
N ASP A 10 -22.60 6.77 10.28
CA ASP A 10 -21.79 7.77 11.00
C ASP A 10 -20.27 7.55 10.79
N SER A 11 -19.88 7.04 9.61
CA SER A 11 -18.47 6.88 9.24
C SER A 11 -17.90 8.19 8.68
N THR A 12 -16.77 8.67 9.21
CA THR A 12 -16.01 9.76 8.58
C THR A 12 -15.53 9.32 7.19
N SER A 13 -15.97 10.00 6.14
CA SER A 13 -15.51 9.73 4.77
C SER A 13 -14.01 10.02 4.60
N LYS A 14 -13.33 9.29 3.70
CA LYS A 14 -11.92 9.55 3.37
C LYS A 14 -11.69 10.95 2.81
N ALA A 15 -12.65 11.50 2.09
CA ALA A 15 -12.59 12.90 1.62
C ALA A 15 -12.48 13.88 2.80
N ALA A 16 -13.28 13.70 3.86
CA ALA A 16 -13.19 14.54 5.06
C ALA A 16 -11.84 14.38 5.79
N VAL A 17 -11.29 13.15 5.83
CA VAL A 17 -9.95 12.90 6.40
C VAL A 17 -8.86 13.61 5.57
N TRP A 18 -8.95 13.55 4.24
CA TRP A 18 -8.04 14.25 3.34
C TRP A 18 -8.08 15.77 3.51
N GLU A 19 -9.29 16.35 3.57
CA GLU A 19 -9.49 17.79 3.77
C GLU A 19 -8.92 18.25 5.11
N SER A 20 -9.24 17.56 6.20
CA SER A 20 -8.71 17.87 7.52
C SER A 20 -7.18 17.77 7.58
N TRP A 21 -6.61 16.79 6.87
CA TRP A 21 -5.15 16.68 6.71
C TRP A 21 -4.57 17.90 5.99
N LEU A 22 -5.14 18.32 4.86
CA LEU A 22 -4.69 19.51 4.14
C LEU A 22 -4.82 20.78 4.98
N GLU A 23 -5.93 20.96 5.72
CA GLU A 23 -6.16 22.11 6.59
C GLU A 23 -5.08 22.23 7.69
N SER A 24 -4.76 21.12 8.34
CA SER A 24 -3.80 21.07 9.46
C SER A 24 -2.34 21.11 9.02
N THR A 25 -2.04 20.81 7.74
CA THR A 25 -0.69 20.74 7.19
C THR A 25 -0.46 21.77 6.09
N LEU A 26 -0.70 21.42 4.82
CA LEU A 26 -0.44 22.28 3.66
C LEU A 26 -0.99 23.71 3.83
N PHE A 27 -2.23 23.85 4.31
CA PHE A 27 -2.85 25.18 4.45
C PHE A 27 -2.24 26.01 5.56
N ARG A 28 -1.77 25.38 6.63
CA ARG A 28 -1.00 26.07 7.67
C ARG A 28 0.24 26.73 7.07
N ASP A 29 0.92 26.03 6.15
CA ASP A 29 2.12 26.54 5.50
C ASP A 29 1.78 27.60 4.44
N LEU A 30 0.77 27.37 3.58
CA LEU A 30 0.30 28.34 2.57
C LEU A 30 -0.12 29.70 3.17
N HIS A 31 -0.60 29.72 4.42
CA HIS A 31 -1.02 30.94 5.12
C HIS A 31 0.04 31.49 6.08
N SER A 32 1.21 30.86 6.17
CA SER A 32 2.29 31.28 7.05
C SER A 32 3.29 32.15 6.29
N ASP A 33 3.56 33.34 6.83
CA ASP A 33 4.65 34.21 6.35
C ASP A 33 6.06 33.60 6.62
N GLU A 34 6.12 32.50 7.39
CA GLU A 34 7.36 31.82 7.76
C GLU A 34 7.76 30.72 6.76
N THR A 35 6.85 30.33 5.87
CA THR A 35 7.13 29.32 4.84
C THR A 35 7.18 29.97 3.45
N PRO A 36 7.93 29.40 2.49
CA PRO A 36 7.99 29.92 1.13
C PRO A 36 6.84 29.43 0.22
N ASP A 37 5.83 28.77 0.80
CA ASP A 37 4.74 28.14 0.06
C ASP A 37 3.70 29.15 -0.47
N PRO A 38 3.07 28.89 -1.63
CA PRO A 38 3.28 27.75 -2.51
C PRO A 38 4.55 27.87 -3.37
N VAL A 39 5.32 26.78 -3.50
CA VAL A 39 6.59 26.77 -4.26
C VAL A 39 6.38 26.22 -5.69
N PRO A 40 6.51 27.04 -6.76
CA PRO A 40 6.26 26.58 -8.13
C PRO A 40 7.31 25.57 -8.58
N LEU A 41 6.92 24.55 -9.33
CA LEU A 41 7.86 23.54 -9.83
C LEU A 41 8.71 24.08 -10.99
N PHE A 42 8.13 24.93 -11.83
CA PHE A 42 8.74 25.49 -13.02
C PHE A 42 8.64 27.02 -13.08
N GLU A 43 9.55 27.63 -13.85
CA GLU A 43 9.49 29.04 -14.22
C GLU A 43 9.77 29.21 -15.72
N SER A 44 9.13 30.19 -16.35
CA SER A 44 9.43 30.54 -17.75
C SER A 44 10.57 31.55 -17.80
N THR A 45 11.64 31.22 -18.51
CA THR A 45 12.81 32.07 -18.71
C THR A 45 12.98 32.42 -20.19
N ASP A 46 13.96 33.28 -20.50
CA ASP A 46 14.35 33.57 -21.89
C ASP A 46 14.85 32.32 -22.65
N ASN A 47 15.23 31.24 -21.95
CA ASN A 47 15.69 29.98 -22.54
C ASN A 47 14.59 28.90 -22.58
N GLY A 48 13.35 29.24 -22.19
CA GLY A 48 12.22 28.30 -22.13
C GLY A 48 11.81 27.93 -20.71
N LEU A 49 11.16 26.77 -20.56
CA LEU A 49 10.70 26.26 -19.27
C LEU A 49 11.87 25.67 -18.48
N GLU A 50 12.13 26.19 -17.29
CA GLU A 50 13.20 25.73 -16.39
C GLU A 50 12.63 25.28 -15.04
N THR A 51 13.42 24.48 -14.29
CA THR A 51 13.12 24.24 -12.86
C THR A 51 13.19 25.56 -12.12
N SER A 52 12.18 25.86 -11.31
CA SER A 52 12.13 27.18 -10.66
C SER A 52 13.29 27.42 -9.69
N SER A 53 13.75 28.66 -9.64
CA SER A 53 14.73 29.11 -8.65
C SER A 53 14.21 28.97 -7.22
N ALA A 54 12.91 29.21 -7.01
CA ALA A 54 12.21 29.01 -5.75
C ALA A 54 12.31 27.56 -5.26
N LEU A 55 12.10 26.58 -6.15
CA LEU A 55 12.28 25.16 -5.83
C LEU A 55 13.73 24.83 -5.48
N GLY A 56 14.67 25.40 -6.23
CA GLY A 56 16.09 25.27 -5.96
C GLY A 56 16.46 25.69 -4.53
N SER A 57 15.90 26.80 -4.06
CA SER A 57 16.05 27.29 -2.68
C SER A 57 15.29 26.43 -1.66
N TYR A 58 14.04 26.07 -1.95
CA TYR A 58 13.15 25.35 -1.01
C TYR A 58 13.70 24.00 -0.58
N LYS A 59 14.29 23.26 -1.53
CA LYS A 59 14.86 21.94 -1.25
C LYS A 59 16.32 21.97 -0.75
N TRP A 60 16.96 23.14 -0.74
CA TRP A 60 18.37 23.25 -0.39
C TRP A 60 18.60 22.88 1.08
N GLY A 61 19.51 21.95 1.33
CA GLY A 61 19.84 21.47 2.68
C GLY A 61 18.98 20.32 3.19
N LYS A 62 17.89 19.96 2.49
CA LYS A 62 17.03 18.81 2.80
C LYS A 62 17.53 17.54 2.10
N ASN A 63 18.75 17.09 2.42
CA ASN A 63 19.37 15.88 1.82
C ASN A 63 19.47 14.69 2.81
N ASP A 64 19.09 14.91 4.06
CA ASP A 64 19.12 13.93 5.14
C ASP A 64 18.00 14.31 6.13
N GLY A 65 17.01 13.45 6.31
CA GLY A 65 15.81 13.70 7.12
C GLY A 65 14.59 13.01 6.51
N ASP A 66 13.52 12.82 7.28
CA ASP A 66 12.35 12.11 6.83
C ASP A 66 11.32 13.08 6.25
N TYR A 67 11.11 13.07 4.93
CA TYR A 67 10.22 14.03 4.28
C TYR A 67 9.04 13.36 3.58
N LEU A 68 7.90 14.05 3.65
CA LEU A 68 6.73 13.84 2.80
C LEU A 68 6.63 15.02 1.82
N TYR A 69 6.18 14.75 0.60
CA TYR A 69 5.94 15.81 -0.38
C TYR A 69 4.66 15.57 -1.18
N LEU A 70 4.04 16.68 -1.59
CA LEU A 70 2.89 16.74 -2.47
C LEU A 70 3.24 17.60 -3.67
N ILE A 71 3.01 17.09 -4.88
CA ILE A 71 2.92 17.88 -6.11
C ILE A 71 1.43 18.10 -6.37
N TYR A 72 1.03 19.34 -6.60
CA TYR A 72 -0.38 19.72 -6.73
C TYR A 72 -0.58 20.91 -7.67
N LEU A 73 -1.79 21.07 -8.19
CA LEU A 73 -2.23 22.29 -8.87
C LEU A 73 -2.96 23.20 -7.88
N LEU A 74 -2.78 24.51 -8.05
CA LEU A 74 -3.47 25.53 -7.27
C LEU A 74 -3.78 26.75 -8.14
N ASP A 75 -5.04 27.19 -8.16
CA ASP A 75 -5.43 28.42 -8.83
C ASP A 75 -5.31 29.63 -7.89
N GLY A 76 -4.13 30.24 -7.87
CA GLY A 76 -3.85 31.44 -7.08
C GLY A 76 -4.01 31.28 -5.56
N PRO A 77 -3.99 32.39 -4.81
CA PRO A 77 -4.22 32.36 -3.36
C PRO A 77 -5.66 31.91 -3.07
N THR A 78 -5.81 30.86 -2.28
CA THR A 78 -7.11 30.30 -1.90
C THR A 78 -7.16 30.03 -0.39
N THR A 79 -8.34 30.17 0.20
CA THR A 79 -8.64 29.74 1.58
C THR A 79 -9.46 28.45 1.63
N ASP A 80 -9.77 27.86 0.47
CA ASP A 80 -10.54 26.63 0.34
C ASP A 80 -9.63 25.48 -0.09
N VAL A 81 -9.57 24.42 0.74
CA VAL A 81 -8.79 23.20 0.51
C VAL A 81 -9.23 22.43 -0.73
N GLN A 82 -10.48 22.58 -1.15
CA GLN A 82 -11.02 21.94 -2.35
C GLN A 82 -10.37 22.45 -3.64
N ASN A 83 -9.70 23.61 -3.58
CA ASN A 83 -8.98 24.17 -4.73
C ASN A 83 -7.59 23.55 -4.91
N VAL A 84 -7.13 22.69 -4.00
CA VAL A 84 -5.90 21.90 -4.17
C VAL A 84 -6.22 20.63 -4.95
N VAL A 85 -5.65 20.51 -6.15
CA VAL A 85 -5.75 19.28 -6.94
C VAL A 85 -4.47 18.46 -6.73
N PRO A 86 -4.51 17.35 -5.96
CA PRO A 86 -3.34 16.51 -5.76
C PRO A 86 -2.94 15.81 -7.07
N VAL A 87 -1.67 15.92 -7.43
CA VAL A 87 -1.11 15.31 -8.65
C VAL A 87 -0.20 14.14 -8.30
N TYR A 88 0.60 14.25 -7.25
CA TYR A 88 1.49 13.17 -6.82
C TYR A 88 1.87 13.32 -5.35
N VAL A 89 1.79 12.24 -4.58
CA VAL A 89 2.34 12.15 -3.21
C VAL A 89 3.57 11.26 -3.22
N GLY A 90 4.59 11.61 -2.44
CA GLY A 90 5.64 10.64 -2.16
C GLY A 90 6.40 10.94 -0.89
N GLU A 91 7.27 10.00 -0.53
CA GLU A 91 8.18 10.14 0.60
C GLU A 91 9.65 10.02 0.17
N SER A 92 10.56 10.59 0.96
CA SER A 92 12.00 10.41 0.73
C SER A 92 12.83 10.80 1.96
N ASN A 93 13.95 10.09 2.16
CA ASN A 93 15.01 10.54 3.07
C ASN A 93 16.02 11.53 2.45
N ASP A 94 15.99 11.67 1.13
CA ASP A 94 16.79 12.61 0.32
C ASP A 94 15.86 13.37 -0.64
N ILE A 95 15.06 14.28 -0.06
CA ILE A 95 14.02 14.99 -0.82
C ILE A 95 14.60 15.94 -1.87
N SER A 96 15.77 16.54 -1.60
CA SER A 96 16.46 17.43 -2.54
C SER A 96 16.84 16.73 -3.84
N SER A 97 17.39 15.51 -3.77
CA SER A 97 17.70 14.71 -4.96
C SER A 97 16.41 14.22 -5.63
N ARG A 98 15.45 13.71 -4.84
CA ARG A 98 14.19 13.14 -5.33
C ARG A 98 13.37 14.16 -6.12
N ILE A 99 13.05 15.32 -5.55
CA ILE A 99 12.27 16.37 -6.23
C ILE A 99 13.05 16.96 -7.41
N GLY A 100 14.37 17.10 -7.27
CA GLY A 100 15.21 17.53 -8.38
C GLY A 100 15.15 16.56 -9.57
N GLN A 101 15.07 15.25 -9.32
CA GLN A 101 14.88 14.25 -10.36
C GLN A 101 13.48 14.32 -10.96
N HIS A 102 12.44 14.46 -10.14
CA HIS A 102 11.06 14.60 -10.63
C HIS A 102 10.91 15.82 -11.52
N SER A 103 11.33 17.00 -11.08
CA SER A 103 11.25 18.25 -11.87
C SER A 103 11.95 18.11 -13.22
N ARG A 104 13.17 17.54 -13.26
CA ARG A 104 13.88 17.29 -14.54
C ARG A 104 13.11 16.34 -15.45
N LYS A 105 12.65 15.20 -14.95
CA LYS A 105 11.95 14.20 -15.77
C LYS A 105 10.61 14.71 -16.29
N ILE A 106 9.86 15.45 -15.48
CA ILE A 106 8.59 16.07 -15.90
C ILE A 106 8.87 17.10 -17.00
N ARG A 107 9.86 17.98 -16.79
CA ARG A 107 10.25 18.99 -17.79
C ARG A 107 10.75 18.35 -19.09
N ASP A 108 11.57 17.31 -19.00
CA ASP A 108 12.12 16.61 -20.16
C ASP A 108 11.02 15.86 -20.95
N ALA A 109 9.84 15.65 -20.36
CA ALA A 109 8.64 15.13 -21.00
C ALA A 109 7.73 16.23 -21.60
N LEU A 110 8.07 17.51 -21.48
CA LEU A 110 7.32 18.63 -22.07
C LEU A 110 8.01 19.15 -23.36
N PRO A 111 7.24 19.68 -24.34
CA PRO A 111 5.77 19.77 -24.38
C PRO A 111 5.13 18.47 -24.87
N ILE A 112 3.88 18.19 -24.45
CA ILE A 112 3.25 16.91 -24.81
C ILE A 112 2.88 16.83 -26.31
N THR A 113 2.83 17.97 -26.99
CA THR A 113 2.61 18.05 -28.46
C THR A 113 3.71 17.39 -29.29
N GLU A 114 4.87 17.11 -28.69
CA GLU A 114 6.01 16.46 -29.35
C GLU A 114 6.07 14.95 -29.11
N TRP A 115 5.11 14.37 -28.38
CA TRP A 115 5.10 12.94 -28.11
C TRP A 115 4.79 12.14 -29.37
N GLU A 116 5.59 11.10 -29.60
CA GLU A 116 5.33 10.09 -30.62
C GLU A 116 4.77 8.84 -29.93
N ASP A 117 3.64 8.32 -30.45
CA ASP A 117 3.16 7.00 -30.07
C ASP A 117 4.15 5.94 -30.56
N ASP A 118 4.86 5.31 -29.63
CA ASP A 118 5.81 4.25 -29.92
C ASP A 118 5.13 2.88 -30.08
N GLY A 119 3.81 2.82 -29.89
CA GLY A 119 2.99 1.61 -29.96
C GLY A 119 3.34 0.59 -28.88
N GLN A 120 4.13 0.95 -27.86
CA GLN A 120 4.54 0.05 -26.79
C GLN A 120 3.67 0.26 -25.56
N TRP A 121 3.01 -0.83 -25.16
CA TRP A 121 2.26 -0.86 -23.91
C TRP A 121 3.18 -0.53 -22.71
N GLY A 122 2.80 0.49 -21.94
CA GLY A 122 3.54 0.95 -20.76
C GLY A 122 4.62 2.01 -21.00
N SER A 123 4.66 2.65 -22.17
CA SER A 123 5.55 3.80 -22.44
C SER A 123 5.13 5.07 -21.67
N PHE A 124 3.84 5.21 -21.35
CA PHE A 124 3.31 6.34 -20.58
C PHE A 124 3.62 6.21 -19.08
N SER A 125 4.70 6.87 -18.66
CA SER A 125 5.19 6.86 -17.30
C SER A 125 4.42 7.83 -16.38
N LYS A 126 4.67 7.76 -15.07
CA LYS A 126 4.15 8.76 -14.13
C LYS A 126 4.63 10.18 -14.45
N TYR A 127 5.81 10.33 -15.03
CA TYR A 127 6.36 11.65 -15.38
C TYR A 127 5.65 12.24 -16.59
N ASP A 128 5.32 11.39 -17.57
CA ASP A 128 4.52 11.79 -18.73
C ASP A 128 3.12 12.19 -18.25
N GLN A 129 2.49 11.42 -17.35
CA GLN A 129 1.20 11.81 -16.77
C GLN A 129 1.23 13.17 -16.08
N ILE A 130 2.22 13.42 -15.21
CA ILE A 130 2.36 14.72 -14.53
C ILE A 130 2.63 15.84 -15.53
N ALA A 131 3.42 15.58 -16.59
CA ALA A 131 3.68 16.55 -17.65
C ALA A 131 2.39 16.89 -18.43
N ALA A 132 1.60 15.89 -18.82
CA ALA A 132 0.30 16.11 -19.48
C ALA A 132 -0.64 16.94 -18.62
N ILE A 133 -0.74 16.63 -17.33
CA ILE A 133 -1.54 17.44 -16.38
C ILE A 133 -1.03 18.88 -16.34
N SER A 134 0.29 19.07 -16.27
CA SER A 134 0.89 20.41 -16.21
C SER A 134 0.71 21.22 -17.49
N ASP A 135 0.66 20.58 -18.67
CA ASP A 135 0.52 21.26 -19.96
C ASP A 135 -0.94 21.58 -20.30
N LEU A 136 -1.88 20.77 -19.80
CA LEU A 136 -3.32 20.92 -20.03
C LEU A 136 -4.03 21.76 -18.96
N ALA A 137 -3.45 21.93 -17.77
CA ALA A 137 -4.04 22.73 -16.71
C ALA A 137 -3.81 24.24 -16.91
N ASP A 138 -4.82 25.04 -16.58
CA ASP A 138 -4.69 26.51 -16.51
C ASP A 138 -3.92 26.98 -15.25
N SER A 139 -3.80 26.09 -14.26
CA SER A 139 -3.17 26.37 -12.96
C SER A 139 -1.71 25.92 -12.94
N PRO A 140 -0.80 26.65 -12.27
CA PRO A 140 0.59 26.22 -12.12
C PRO A 140 0.73 24.96 -11.26
N LEU A 141 1.77 24.18 -11.56
CA LEU A 141 2.18 23.04 -10.75
C LEU A 141 3.09 23.49 -9.61
N TYR A 142 2.72 23.15 -8.39
CA TYR A 142 3.44 23.47 -7.16
C TYR A 142 3.95 22.21 -6.47
N VAL A 143 4.90 22.39 -5.55
CA VAL A 143 5.37 21.35 -4.64
C VAL A 143 5.37 21.86 -3.21
N TRP A 144 4.93 21.01 -2.30
CA TRP A 144 4.98 21.21 -0.86
C TRP A 144 5.82 20.09 -0.24
N ILE A 145 6.68 20.44 0.72
CA ILE A 145 7.58 19.50 1.41
C ILE A 145 7.46 19.74 2.91
N ILE A 146 7.08 18.70 3.65
CA ILE A 146 7.04 18.72 5.12
C ILE A 146 8.07 17.74 5.69
N ASP A 147 8.73 18.16 6.76
CA ASP A 147 9.53 17.28 7.60
C ASP A 147 8.59 16.44 8.46
N VAL A 148 8.75 15.13 8.43
CA VAL A 148 7.89 14.20 9.17
C VAL A 148 8.09 14.35 10.67
N ASP A 149 9.26 14.83 11.12
CA ASP A 149 9.52 15.12 12.53
C ASP A 149 8.70 16.33 13.04
N ASP A 150 8.20 17.18 12.14
CA ASP A 150 7.30 18.29 12.48
C ASP A 150 5.82 17.83 12.61
N LEU A 151 5.53 16.56 12.34
CA LEU A 151 4.20 15.97 12.46
C LEU A 151 4.06 15.21 13.78
N GLU A 152 3.10 15.62 14.61
CA GLU A 152 2.72 14.84 15.80
C GLU A 152 1.90 13.59 15.41
N TYR A 153 1.04 13.73 14.40
CA TYR A 153 0.12 12.68 13.95
C TYR A 153 0.03 12.64 12.42
N GLY A 154 -0.25 11.45 11.87
CA GLY A 154 -0.64 11.27 10.48
C GLY A 154 -2.13 11.58 10.23
N PRO A 155 -2.63 11.38 8.99
CA PRO A 155 -3.97 11.81 8.58
C PRO A 155 -5.11 11.15 9.37
N TYR A 156 -4.90 9.95 9.90
CA TYR A 156 -5.88 9.23 10.70
C TYR A 156 -5.88 9.61 12.19
N GLY A 157 -5.00 10.54 12.62
CA GLY A 157 -4.91 11.01 14.02
C GLY A 157 -4.04 10.14 14.92
N TYR A 158 -3.09 9.39 14.36
CA TYR A 158 -2.19 8.49 15.08
C TYR A 158 -0.73 8.85 14.82
N GLU A 159 0.15 8.54 15.77
CA GLU A 159 1.61 8.66 15.58
C GLU A 159 2.03 7.97 14.28
N THR A 160 2.92 8.62 13.56
CA THR A 160 3.27 8.23 12.19
C THR A 160 4.78 8.24 11.98
N TYR A 161 5.20 7.56 10.93
CA TYR A 161 6.57 7.62 10.41
C TYR A 161 6.51 7.70 8.89
N ARG A 162 7.63 8.05 8.26
CA ARG A 162 7.69 8.35 6.82
C ARG A 162 7.12 7.25 5.92
N GLN A 163 7.54 6.01 6.14
CA GLN A 163 7.29 4.87 5.24
C GLN A 163 5.80 4.44 5.18
N GLU A 164 4.95 4.90 6.11
CA GLU A 164 3.51 4.63 6.06
C GLU A 164 2.67 5.80 5.51
N LEU A 165 3.26 7.00 5.35
CA LEU A 165 2.50 8.19 4.95
C LEU A 165 2.06 8.18 3.48
N GLU A 166 2.92 7.75 2.56
CA GLU A 166 2.57 7.74 1.13
C GLU A 166 1.32 6.87 0.88
N ALA A 167 1.29 5.66 1.42
CA ALA A 167 0.16 4.76 1.27
C ALA A 167 -1.14 5.33 1.88
N LYS A 168 -1.07 5.92 3.09
CA LYS A 168 -2.22 6.55 3.74
C LYS A 168 -2.81 7.65 2.87
N LEU A 169 -1.98 8.56 2.37
CA LEU A 169 -2.46 9.70 1.57
C LEU A 169 -2.89 9.28 0.17
N VAL A 170 -2.21 8.33 -0.46
CA VAL A 170 -2.63 7.77 -1.75
C VAL A 170 -4.02 7.15 -1.65
N GLY A 171 -4.30 6.37 -0.60
CA GLY A 171 -5.62 5.79 -0.36
C GLY A 171 -6.72 6.85 -0.21
N LEU A 172 -6.44 7.90 0.56
CA LEU A 172 -7.38 9.02 0.76
C LEU A 172 -7.69 9.79 -0.53
N VAL A 173 -6.68 10.03 -1.38
CA VAL A 173 -6.85 10.74 -2.65
C VAL A 173 -7.52 9.84 -3.70
N HIS A 174 -7.13 8.57 -3.78
CA HIS A 174 -7.65 7.62 -4.76
C HIS A 174 -9.15 7.34 -4.58
N ASP A 175 -9.66 7.40 -3.36
CA ASP A 175 -11.10 7.23 -3.05
C ASP A 175 -11.98 8.33 -3.68
N GLN A 176 -11.38 9.41 -4.16
CA GLN A 176 -12.08 10.56 -4.71
C GLN A 176 -12.04 10.54 -6.24
N SER A 177 -13.14 10.12 -6.86
CA SER A 177 -13.28 9.99 -8.33
C SER A 177 -12.87 11.23 -9.14
N GLN A 178 -13.00 12.43 -8.56
CA GLN A 178 -12.56 13.68 -9.20
C GLN A 178 -11.04 13.74 -9.47
N TYR A 179 -10.24 12.95 -8.77
CA TYR A 179 -8.78 12.90 -8.95
C TYR A 179 -8.29 11.68 -9.75
N GLU A 180 -9.17 10.74 -10.12
CA GLU A 180 -8.81 9.46 -10.76
C GLU A 180 -7.86 9.64 -11.96
N ARG A 181 -8.11 10.65 -12.79
CA ARG A 181 -7.32 10.90 -14.00
C ARG A 181 -6.11 11.81 -13.81
N VAL A 182 -6.07 12.54 -12.69
CA VAL A 182 -5.05 13.54 -12.39
C VAL A 182 -4.00 12.99 -11.42
N PHE A 183 -4.36 12.04 -10.57
CA PHE A 183 -3.44 11.51 -9.59
C PHE A 183 -2.48 10.48 -10.21
N ALA A 184 -1.19 10.79 -10.22
CA ALA A 184 -0.17 10.07 -10.98
C ALA A 184 0.59 9.01 -10.16
N ASN A 185 0.21 8.77 -8.91
CA ASN A 185 0.78 7.71 -8.08
C ASN A 185 0.56 6.34 -8.75
N ARG A 186 1.58 5.48 -8.66
CA ARG A 186 1.56 4.14 -9.26
C ARG A 186 1.76 3.02 -8.24
N GLU A 187 2.09 3.41 -7.01
CA GLU A 187 2.17 2.53 -5.86
C GLU A 187 0.92 2.76 -5.00
N PHE A 188 0.51 1.74 -4.25
CA PHE A 188 -0.67 1.77 -3.37
C PHE A 188 -2.03 1.99 -4.05
N ILE A 189 -2.08 1.95 -5.38
CA ILE A 189 -3.31 1.91 -6.16
C ILE A 189 -3.53 0.52 -6.78
N PRO A 190 -4.79 0.13 -7.09
CA PRO A 190 -5.08 -1.16 -7.72
C PRO A 190 -4.36 -1.34 -9.07
N ASN A 191 -3.86 -2.56 -9.33
CA ASN A 191 -3.19 -2.87 -10.60
C ASN A 191 -4.10 -2.69 -11.83
N ARG A 192 -5.42 -2.77 -11.65
CA ARG A 192 -6.40 -2.49 -12.71
C ARG A 192 -6.23 -1.08 -13.27
N ILE A 193 -6.11 -0.08 -12.39
CA ILE A 193 -5.89 1.32 -12.78
C ILE A 193 -4.57 1.47 -13.55
N LEU A 194 -3.50 0.81 -13.10
CA LEU A 194 -2.23 0.80 -13.83
C LEU A 194 -2.35 0.23 -15.24
N HIS A 195 -3.15 -0.82 -15.40
CA HIS A 195 -3.41 -1.41 -16.69
C HIS A 195 -4.21 -0.48 -17.60
N GLU A 196 -5.26 0.14 -17.08
CA GLU A 196 -6.11 1.08 -17.82
C GLU A 196 -5.32 2.30 -18.28
N ILE A 197 -4.47 2.87 -17.41
CA ILE A 197 -3.54 3.93 -17.80
C ILE A 197 -2.57 3.45 -18.91
N GLY A 198 -2.06 2.22 -18.79
CA GLY A 198 -1.18 1.65 -19.81
C GLY A 198 -1.84 1.41 -21.17
N GLN A 199 -3.17 1.19 -21.19
CA GLN A 199 -3.96 1.06 -22.42
C GLN A 199 -4.31 2.41 -23.04
N ALA A 200 -4.66 3.40 -22.21
CA ALA A 200 -5.05 4.73 -22.66
C ALA A 200 -3.85 5.60 -23.06
N GLY A 201 -2.71 5.42 -22.38
CA GLY A 201 -1.51 6.23 -22.61
C GLY A 201 -1.80 7.72 -22.38
N PRO A 202 -1.36 8.62 -23.27
CA PRO A 202 -1.63 10.06 -23.18
C PRO A 202 -3.12 10.41 -23.09
N GLU A 203 -4.00 9.61 -23.70
CA GLU A 203 -5.46 9.85 -23.69
C GLU A 203 -6.10 9.63 -22.30
N TRP A 204 -5.36 9.07 -21.34
CA TRP A 204 -5.82 8.93 -19.95
C TRP A 204 -6.17 10.30 -19.33
N VAL A 205 -5.34 11.28 -19.63
CA VAL A 205 -5.44 12.65 -19.13
C VAL A 205 -6.34 13.42 -20.11
N ALA A 206 -7.66 13.38 -19.88
CA ALA A 206 -8.63 13.99 -20.79
C ALA A 206 -8.59 15.54 -20.77
N ASP A 207 -8.96 16.18 -21.88
CA ASP A 207 -9.02 17.65 -22.01
C ASP A 207 -9.98 18.33 -21.00
N GLU A 208 -10.91 17.60 -20.38
CA GLU A 208 -11.93 18.14 -19.46
C GLU A 208 -11.45 18.30 -18.00
N ILE A 209 -10.14 18.28 -17.73
CA ILE A 209 -9.57 18.40 -16.36
C ILE A 209 -9.98 19.71 -15.65
N VAL A 210 -10.53 20.70 -16.37
CA VAL A 210 -10.86 22.01 -15.82
C VAL A 210 -12.34 22.36 -16.02
N SER A 211 -13.24 21.64 -15.34
CA SER A 211 -14.56 22.19 -14.99
C SER A 211 -15.28 21.29 -13.99
N ARG A 212 -15.15 21.56 -12.68
CA ARG A 212 -16.31 21.77 -11.77
C ARG A 212 -15.93 21.87 -10.30
N SER A 213 -16.70 22.73 -9.64
CA SER A 213 -16.84 22.89 -8.20
C SER A 213 -17.43 21.65 -7.54
N ALA A 214 -16.81 21.22 -6.45
CA ALA A 214 -17.38 20.25 -5.51
C ALA A 214 -18.31 20.98 -4.52
N GLN A 215 -19.50 20.44 -4.29
CA GLN A 215 -20.31 20.71 -3.10
C GLN A 215 -20.40 19.43 -2.30
N SER A 216 -19.93 19.45 -1.06
CA SER A 216 -20.49 18.70 0.06
C SER A 216 -19.84 19.19 1.35
N HIS A 217 -20.65 19.63 2.30
CA HIS A 217 -20.22 19.88 3.67
C HIS A 217 -20.68 18.70 4.52
N HIS A 218 -19.74 18.00 5.14
CA HIS A 218 -20.04 17.16 6.31
C HIS A 218 -19.00 17.43 7.40
N ASN A 219 -19.44 18.15 8.44
CA ASN A 219 -18.82 18.03 9.75
C ASN A 219 -19.24 16.70 10.35
N THR A 220 -18.30 15.97 10.91
CA THR A 220 -18.59 14.91 11.88
C THR A 220 -17.80 15.11 13.16
N GLU A 221 -18.53 15.05 14.27
CA GLU A 221 -17.99 14.94 15.62
C GLU A 221 -17.28 13.59 15.78
N THR A 222 -16.22 13.58 16.58
CA THR A 222 -15.37 12.42 16.81
C THR A 222 -15.91 11.61 18.00
N GLU A 223 -16.52 10.44 17.76
CA GLU A 223 -16.71 9.42 18.81
C GLU A 223 -15.59 8.36 18.79
N ASN A 224 -15.43 7.70 19.94
CA ASN A 224 -14.30 6.90 20.43
C ASN A 224 -13.54 6.06 19.38
N ARG A 225 -12.59 6.67 18.68
CA ARG A 225 -11.53 5.94 17.98
C ARG A 225 -10.63 5.20 18.99
N PRO A 226 -10.10 4.01 18.64
CA PRO A 226 -9.06 3.36 19.43
C PRO A 226 -7.91 4.34 19.67
N LEU A 227 -7.37 4.40 20.89
CA LEU A 227 -6.41 5.45 21.26
C LEU A 227 -4.99 5.23 20.69
N THR A 228 -4.70 4.05 20.14
CA THR A 228 -3.36 3.69 19.63
C THR A 228 -3.44 2.82 18.37
N LYS A 229 -2.40 2.83 17.53
CA LYS A 229 -2.29 1.92 16.37
C LYS A 229 -2.34 0.45 16.78
N SER A 230 -1.78 0.13 17.94
CA SER A 230 -1.91 -1.20 18.53
C SER A 230 -3.35 -1.61 18.87
N ALA A 231 -4.20 -0.67 19.29
CA ALA A 231 -5.61 -0.96 19.50
C ALA A 231 -6.33 -1.20 18.15
N CYS A 232 -6.02 -0.41 17.13
CA CYS A 232 -6.50 -0.62 15.76
C CYS A 232 -6.16 -2.03 15.22
N TRP A 233 -4.90 -2.47 15.40
CA TRP A 233 -4.50 -3.84 15.02
C TRP A 233 -5.33 -4.90 15.73
N ASN A 234 -5.50 -4.78 17.06
CA ASN A 234 -6.22 -5.77 17.85
C ASN A 234 -7.71 -5.84 17.50
N GLU A 235 -8.34 -4.70 17.22
CA GLU A 235 -9.73 -4.63 16.77
C GLU A 235 -9.89 -5.31 15.41
N TRP A 236 -9.08 -4.92 14.43
CA TRP A 236 -9.10 -5.53 13.10
C TRP A 236 -8.82 -7.05 13.15
N ALA A 237 -7.81 -7.47 13.91
CA ALA A 237 -7.49 -8.89 14.08
C ALA A 237 -8.60 -9.66 14.82
N THR A 238 -9.39 -8.99 15.68
CA THR A 238 -10.58 -9.59 16.31
C THR A 238 -11.66 -9.85 15.28
N GLU A 239 -11.94 -8.87 14.43
CA GLU A 239 -13.03 -8.90 13.45
C GLU A 239 -12.76 -9.89 12.31
N TYR A 240 -11.53 -9.93 11.80
CA TYR A 240 -11.18 -10.77 10.65
C TYR A 240 -10.57 -12.10 11.07
N MET A 241 -9.38 -12.08 11.66
CA MET A 241 -8.59 -13.29 11.89
C MET A 241 -9.18 -14.16 13.00
N LEU A 242 -9.54 -13.56 14.14
CA LEU A 242 -10.04 -14.29 15.29
C LEU A 242 -11.46 -14.80 15.06
N ALA A 243 -12.28 -14.08 14.29
CA ALA A 243 -13.58 -14.55 13.86
C ALA A 243 -13.46 -15.82 13.01
N ASP A 244 -12.52 -15.85 12.05
CA ASP A 244 -12.23 -17.04 11.24
C ASP A 244 -11.71 -18.20 12.11
N VAL A 245 -10.77 -17.94 13.03
CA VAL A 245 -10.23 -18.94 13.97
C VAL A 245 -11.32 -19.56 14.86
N ARG A 246 -12.37 -18.81 15.18
CA ARG A 246 -13.47 -19.27 16.05
C ARG A 246 -14.67 -19.83 15.29
N SER A 247 -14.70 -19.67 13.98
CA SER A 247 -15.82 -20.11 13.16
C SER A 247 -15.79 -21.63 13.00
N GLU A 248 -16.91 -22.29 13.29
CA GLU A 248 -17.07 -23.74 13.07
C GLU A 248 -17.07 -24.10 11.58
N ASP A 249 -17.38 -23.13 10.70
CA ASP A 249 -17.45 -23.30 9.25
C ASP A 249 -16.10 -23.01 8.55
N GLN A 250 -15.14 -22.42 9.27
CA GLN A 250 -13.79 -22.17 8.78
C GLN A 250 -12.82 -23.21 9.33
N LEU A 251 -11.73 -23.44 8.58
CA LEU A 251 -10.68 -24.39 8.98
C LEU A 251 -9.51 -23.69 9.69
N ASP A 252 -9.67 -22.43 10.06
CA ASP A 252 -8.63 -21.65 10.71
C ASP A 252 -8.46 -22.04 12.19
N PRO A 253 -7.24 -21.96 12.74
CA PRO A 253 -6.00 -21.56 12.07
C PRO A 253 -5.44 -22.66 11.16
N ILE A 254 -5.06 -22.32 9.92
CA ILE A 254 -4.53 -23.29 8.95
C ILE A 254 -2.99 -23.30 8.99
N PRO A 255 -2.32 -24.44 9.28
CA PRO A 255 -0.87 -24.56 9.19
C PRO A 255 -0.34 -24.16 7.81
N LEU A 256 0.76 -23.40 7.76
CA LEU A 256 1.41 -23.10 6.49
C LEU A 256 2.06 -24.36 5.88
N PHE A 257 2.68 -25.18 6.71
CA PHE A 257 3.52 -26.32 6.30
C PHE A 257 2.90 -27.67 6.65
N ASP A 258 3.18 -28.68 5.82
CA ASP A 258 3.00 -30.08 6.17
C ASP A 258 4.13 -30.50 7.11
N VAL A 259 3.78 -30.74 8.39
CA VAL A 259 4.73 -31.05 9.46
C VAL A 259 4.51 -32.44 10.05
N THR A 260 5.57 -33.00 10.63
CA THR A 260 5.49 -34.14 11.54
C THR A 260 5.04 -33.70 12.94
N ALA A 261 4.84 -34.65 13.86
CA ALA A 261 4.43 -34.37 15.23
C ALA A 261 5.45 -33.54 16.03
N ASP A 262 6.72 -33.54 15.62
CA ASP A 262 7.84 -32.77 16.17
C ASP A 262 8.11 -31.48 15.37
N LEU A 263 7.14 -30.98 14.60
CA LEU A 263 7.22 -29.75 13.80
C LEU A 263 8.30 -29.76 12.72
N GLN A 264 8.78 -30.94 12.29
CA GLN A 264 9.67 -31.05 11.15
C GLN A 264 8.88 -30.88 9.86
N VAL A 265 9.19 -29.84 9.10
CA VAL A 265 8.60 -29.54 7.80
C VAL A 265 9.04 -30.59 6.78
N ARG A 266 8.05 -31.17 6.09
CA ARG A 266 8.29 -32.09 4.99
C ARG A 266 8.72 -31.33 3.74
N MET A 267 9.43 -32.02 2.86
CA MET A 267 9.76 -31.50 1.52
C MET A 267 8.96 -32.26 0.47
N ASN A 268 8.73 -31.63 -0.68
CA ASN A 268 8.30 -32.33 -1.89
C ASN A 268 9.49 -33.03 -2.58
N ASP A 269 9.22 -33.71 -3.69
CA ASP A 269 10.22 -34.47 -4.45
C ASP A 269 11.32 -33.57 -5.07
N ASP A 270 11.02 -32.28 -5.28
CA ASP A 270 11.95 -31.27 -5.80
C ASP A 270 12.80 -30.62 -4.69
N GLY A 271 12.67 -31.06 -3.44
CA GLY A 271 13.42 -30.49 -2.33
C GLY A 271 12.95 -29.09 -1.91
N ILE A 272 11.65 -28.81 -2.06
CA ILE A 272 10.99 -27.56 -1.65
C ILE A 272 10.13 -27.83 -0.42
N LEU A 273 10.07 -26.87 0.51
CA LEU A 273 9.20 -26.94 1.69
C LEU A 273 7.75 -27.20 1.27
N LYS A 274 7.17 -28.26 1.83
CA LYS A 274 5.83 -28.68 1.48
C LYS A 274 4.79 -27.90 2.28
N ARG A 275 3.92 -27.18 1.57
CA ARG A 275 2.74 -26.54 2.17
C ARG A 275 1.73 -27.58 2.66
N ALA A 276 0.93 -27.23 3.68
CA ALA A 276 -0.20 -28.04 4.08
C ALA A 276 -1.23 -28.13 2.93
N THR A 277 -1.98 -29.23 2.84
CA THR A 277 -2.97 -29.38 1.76
C THR A 277 -4.16 -28.43 1.97
N GLU A 278 -4.46 -28.16 3.23
CA GLU A 278 -5.53 -27.28 3.70
C GLU A 278 -5.29 -25.83 3.27
N ILE A 279 -4.04 -25.34 3.32
CA ILE A 279 -3.74 -23.97 2.89
C ILE A 279 -3.79 -23.83 1.37
N ASP A 280 -3.38 -24.86 0.62
CA ASP A 280 -3.55 -24.89 -0.84
C ASP A 280 -5.05 -24.85 -1.21
N ALA A 281 -5.89 -25.56 -0.45
CA ALA A 281 -7.34 -25.51 -0.63
C ALA A 281 -7.93 -24.14 -0.28
N ARG A 282 -7.49 -23.50 0.82
CA ARG A 282 -7.92 -22.14 1.21
C ARG A 282 -7.56 -21.11 0.14
N ILE A 283 -6.30 -21.10 -0.33
CA ILE A 283 -5.85 -20.17 -1.38
C ILE A 283 -6.70 -20.33 -2.65
N ARG A 284 -7.02 -21.56 -3.06
CA ARG A 284 -7.88 -21.81 -4.23
C ARG A 284 -9.32 -21.35 -3.99
N ARG A 285 -9.87 -21.61 -2.81
CA ARG A 285 -11.24 -21.21 -2.46
C ARG A 285 -11.39 -19.70 -2.48
N GLU A 286 -10.51 -19.00 -1.79
CA GLU A 286 -10.53 -17.53 -1.76
C GLU A 286 -10.20 -16.97 -3.15
N GLY A 287 -9.20 -17.51 -3.85
CA GLY A 287 -8.82 -17.03 -5.17
C GLY A 287 -9.92 -17.17 -6.23
N ARG A 288 -10.79 -18.19 -6.13
CA ARG A 288 -11.96 -18.36 -7.02
C ARG A 288 -13.05 -17.30 -6.81
N LYS A 289 -13.00 -16.55 -5.71
CA LYS A 289 -13.84 -15.36 -5.53
C LYS A 289 -13.35 -14.19 -6.40
N CYS A 290 -12.07 -14.17 -6.78
CA CYS A 290 -11.48 -13.14 -7.63
C CYS A 290 -11.53 -13.49 -9.13
N VAL A 291 -11.42 -14.79 -9.46
CA VAL A 291 -11.24 -15.25 -10.85
C VAL A 291 -12.11 -16.47 -11.17
N ASP A 292 -12.41 -16.64 -12.46
CA ASP A 292 -13.05 -17.82 -13.01
C ASP A 292 -12.32 -18.31 -14.28
N SER A 293 -12.95 -19.20 -15.06
CA SER A 293 -12.33 -19.75 -16.27
C SER A 293 -12.12 -18.73 -17.39
N ASP A 294 -12.88 -17.63 -17.38
CA ASP A 294 -12.85 -16.57 -18.39
C ASP A 294 -11.88 -15.44 -18.01
N GLY A 295 -11.47 -15.36 -16.74
CA GLY A 295 -10.42 -14.46 -16.28
C GLY A 295 -10.74 -13.86 -14.92
N ILE A 296 -10.63 -12.54 -14.82
CA ILE A 296 -11.02 -11.80 -13.61
C ILE A 296 -12.53 -11.63 -13.64
N ARG A 297 -13.18 -11.89 -12.50
CA ARG A 297 -14.62 -11.72 -12.38
C ARG A 297 -14.97 -10.24 -12.31
N GLU A 298 -16.00 -9.82 -13.02
CA GLU A 298 -16.49 -8.43 -12.95
C GLU A 298 -17.07 -8.08 -11.57
N ASP A 299 -17.68 -9.07 -10.91
CA ASP A 299 -18.17 -9.01 -9.53
C ASP A 299 -17.15 -9.59 -8.52
N GLY A 300 -15.89 -9.67 -8.94
CA GLY A 300 -14.82 -10.32 -8.21
C GLY A 300 -14.13 -9.43 -7.19
N TYR A 301 -13.55 -10.10 -6.21
CA TYR A 301 -12.67 -9.51 -5.20
C TYR A 301 -11.34 -9.05 -5.86
N ASP A 302 -10.72 -8.01 -5.31
CA ASP A 302 -9.47 -7.39 -5.82
C ASP A 302 -8.30 -8.39 -5.93
N GLY A 303 -8.30 -9.37 -5.04
CA GLY A 303 -7.24 -10.35 -4.86
C GLY A 303 -7.26 -10.95 -3.46
N LEU A 304 -6.10 -11.40 -3.00
CA LEU A 304 -5.94 -12.03 -1.69
C LEU A 304 -5.06 -11.16 -0.77
N LEU A 305 -5.59 -10.83 0.40
CA LEU A 305 -4.81 -10.41 1.56
C LEU A 305 -4.39 -11.67 2.33
N TYR A 306 -3.15 -11.70 2.81
CA TYR A 306 -2.67 -12.82 3.61
C TYR A 306 -1.73 -12.38 4.73
N ILE A 307 -1.83 -13.10 5.84
CA ILE A 307 -1.06 -12.84 7.06
C ILE A 307 -0.43 -14.14 7.53
N LEU A 308 0.90 -14.19 7.51
CA LEU A 308 1.68 -15.20 8.19
C LEU A 308 1.69 -14.85 9.68
N TYR A 309 1.34 -15.80 10.55
CA TYR A 309 1.28 -15.54 11.99
C TYR A 309 1.59 -16.78 12.82
N GLN A 310 1.82 -16.54 14.11
CA GLN A 310 1.92 -17.56 15.14
C GLN A 310 0.95 -17.22 16.27
N LEU A 311 0.54 -18.24 17.04
CA LEU A 311 -0.37 -18.07 18.16
C LEU A 311 0.35 -18.32 19.49
N GLU A 312 0.35 -17.33 20.39
CA GLU A 312 0.95 -17.50 21.73
C GLU A 312 0.15 -18.47 22.61
N LYS A 313 -1.16 -18.58 22.37
CA LYS A 313 -2.07 -19.48 23.06
C LYS A 313 -2.78 -20.42 22.08
N PRO A 314 -3.25 -21.59 22.53
CA PRO A 314 -4.10 -22.46 21.72
C PRO A 314 -5.32 -21.72 21.16
N ALA A 315 -5.71 -22.06 19.93
CA ALA A 315 -6.76 -21.39 19.16
C ALA A 315 -8.08 -21.24 19.94
N GLU A 316 -8.44 -22.25 20.73
CA GLU A 316 -9.68 -22.29 21.52
C GLU A 316 -9.74 -21.22 22.61
N THR A 317 -8.58 -20.69 23.00
CA THR A 317 -8.43 -19.69 24.08
C THR A 317 -7.76 -18.41 23.62
N ALA A 318 -7.39 -18.34 22.34
CA ALA A 318 -6.70 -17.19 21.78
C ALA A 318 -7.58 -15.94 21.80
N THR A 319 -6.92 -14.82 22.03
CA THR A 319 -7.42 -13.45 21.85
C THR A 319 -6.64 -12.77 20.72
N ALA A 320 -7.07 -11.59 20.27
CA ALA A 320 -6.35 -10.88 19.21
C ALA A 320 -4.89 -10.57 19.59
N ALA A 321 -4.63 -10.29 20.88
CA ALA A 321 -3.26 -10.07 21.37
C ALA A 321 -2.37 -11.33 21.28
N ASP A 322 -2.96 -12.53 21.21
CA ASP A 322 -2.21 -13.78 21.05
C ASP A 322 -1.87 -14.08 19.57
N ILE A 323 -2.39 -13.28 18.63
CA ILE A 323 -2.05 -13.35 17.20
C ILE A 323 -0.80 -12.53 16.97
N VAL A 324 0.35 -13.20 16.82
CA VAL A 324 1.64 -12.56 16.55
C VAL A 324 1.85 -12.53 15.03
N PRO A 325 1.65 -11.37 14.36
CA PRO A 325 1.90 -11.25 12.93
C PRO A 325 3.39 -11.40 12.65
N ARG A 326 3.71 -12.23 11.67
CA ARG A 326 5.07 -12.44 11.15
C ARG A 326 5.25 -11.78 9.81
N TYR A 327 4.25 -11.79 8.94
CA TYR A 327 4.33 -11.11 7.65
C TYR A 327 2.94 -10.80 7.11
N ILE A 328 2.77 -9.60 6.58
CA ILE A 328 1.54 -9.16 5.91
C ILE A 328 1.87 -8.96 4.44
N GLY A 329 1.05 -9.49 3.54
CA GLY A 329 1.25 -9.32 2.11
C GLY A 329 -0.04 -9.43 1.31
N LYS A 330 0.03 -9.02 0.04
CA LYS A 330 -1.07 -9.15 -0.91
C LYS A 330 -0.70 -9.86 -2.21
N ALA A 331 -1.71 -10.42 -2.86
CA ALA A 331 -1.66 -10.89 -4.23
C ALA A 331 -2.89 -10.38 -5.00
N GLU A 332 -2.70 -9.42 -5.90
CA GLU A 332 -3.80 -8.91 -6.74
C GLU A 332 -4.14 -9.85 -7.89
N ALA A 333 -5.45 -9.99 -8.15
CA ALA A 333 -5.98 -10.75 -9.28
C ALA A 333 -5.64 -10.07 -10.60
N TYR A 334 -5.70 -8.73 -10.62
CA TYR A 334 -5.23 -7.92 -11.73
C TYR A 334 -3.71 -7.83 -11.77
N GLY A 335 -3.11 -8.08 -12.92
CA GLY A 335 -1.67 -7.99 -13.13
C GLY A 335 -1.22 -6.60 -13.57
N LYS A 336 0.01 -6.20 -13.20
CA LYS A 336 0.60 -4.95 -13.70
C LYS A 336 0.74 -4.92 -15.22
N LYS A 337 1.11 -6.05 -15.84
CA LYS A 337 1.45 -6.16 -17.28
C LYS A 337 0.43 -6.83 -18.16
N ARG A 338 -0.54 -7.48 -17.55
CA ARG A 338 -1.58 -8.30 -18.18
C ARG A 338 -2.77 -8.24 -17.27
N GLU A 339 -3.96 -8.32 -17.86
CA GLU A 339 -5.21 -8.33 -17.11
C GLU A 339 -5.17 -9.39 -16.00
N LEU A 340 -5.08 -10.67 -16.34
CA LEU A 340 -4.96 -11.73 -15.34
C LEU A 340 -3.52 -11.90 -14.80
N SER A 341 -3.35 -11.72 -13.49
CA SER A 341 -2.10 -11.94 -12.77
C SER A 341 -1.60 -13.39 -12.84
N SER A 342 -0.27 -13.59 -12.92
CA SER A 342 0.36 -14.93 -12.82
C SER A 342 -0.03 -15.67 -11.55
N ASN A 343 -0.29 -14.92 -10.48
CA ASN A 343 -0.59 -15.48 -9.17
C ASN A 343 -1.93 -16.23 -9.17
N PHE A 344 -2.82 -15.93 -10.13
CA PHE A 344 -4.17 -16.47 -10.22
C PHE A 344 -4.40 -17.35 -11.45
N THR A 345 -3.46 -17.41 -12.40
CA THR A 345 -3.61 -18.19 -13.65
C THR A 345 -3.97 -19.67 -13.40
N GLU A 346 -3.30 -20.31 -12.45
CA GLU A 346 -3.55 -21.73 -12.14
C GLU A 346 -4.87 -21.93 -11.36
N ILE A 347 -5.32 -20.90 -10.62
CA ILE A 347 -6.60 -20.90 -9.91
C ILE A 347 -7.75 -20.76 -10.91
N ALA A 348 -7.67 -19.76 -11.80
CA ALA A 348 -8.63 -19.48 -12.87
C ALA A 348 -8.88 -20.71 -13.77
N HIS A 349 -7.80 -21.39 -14.16
CA HIS A 349 -7.89 -22.55 -15.05
C HIS A 349 -8.02 -23.91 -14.31
N GLU A 350 -8.21 -23.89 -13.00
CA GLU A 350 -8.35 -25.09 -12.15
C GLU A 350 -7.24 -26.13 -12.33
N ARG A 351 -5.99 -25.66 -12.40
CA ARG A 351 -4.80 -26.51 -12.59
C ARG A 351 -4.06 -26.71 -11.28
N ASP A 352 -3.42 -27.87 -11.15
CA ASP A 352 -2.72 -28.25 -9.92
C ASP A 352 -1.35 -27.58 -9.74
N ALA A 353 -0.80 -26.91 -10.76
CA ALA A 353 0.50 -26.28 -10.67
C ALA A 353 0.52 -25.12 -9.65
N THR A 354 1.60 -25.01 -8.87
CA THR A 354 1.70 -24.01 -7.80
C THR A 354 2.90 -23.06 -7.93
N ARG A 355 3.44 -22.85 -9.14
CA ARG A 355 4.65 -22.04 -9.31
C ARG A 355 4.54 -20.62 -8.78
N SER A 356 3.47 -19.91 -9.14
CA SER A 356 3.26 -18.51 -8.71
C SER A 356 2.17 -18.34 -7.64
N PHE A 357 1.17 -19.21 -7.67
CA PHE A 357 0.13 -19.46 -6.66
C PHE A 357 0.00 -18.43 -5.53
N ALA A 358 -0.73 -17.34 -5.80
CA ALA A 358 -1.01 -16.29 -4.81
C ALA A 358 0.22 -15.75 -4.04
N ARG A 359 1.40 -15.68 -4.67
CA ARG A 359 2.71 -15.34 -4.03
C ARG A 359 3.30 -16.42 -3.12
N TRP A 360 2.56 -17.48 -2.81
CA TRP A 360 2.96 -18.63 -1.97
C TRP A 360 3.48 -19.84 -2.76
N GLY A 361 3.79 -19.62 -4.04
CA GLY A 361 4.25 -20.67 -4.93
C GLY A 361 5.64 -21.23 -4.66
N ASP A 362 5.91 -22.37 -5.30
CA ASP A 362 7.17 -23.14 -5.20
C ASP A 362 8.31 -22.57 -6.05
N GLY A 363 8.06 -21.59 -6.93
CA GLY A 363 9.10 -20.99 -7.75
C GLY A 363 10.10 -20.14 -6.94
N ASN A 364 11.31 -19.96 -7.49
CA ASN A 364 12.44 -19.26 -6.85
C ASN A 364 12.30 -17.73 -6.68
N TYR A 365 11.14 -17.15 -6.98
CA TYR A 365 10.79 -15.74 -6.73
C TYR A 365 9.44 -15.59 -5.99
N TRP A 366 9.02 -16.64 -5.30
CA TRP A 366 7.76 -16.74 -4.55
C TRP A 366 8.06 -17.25 -3.15
N HIS A 367 7.19 -16.98 -2.19
CA HIS A 367 7.52 -17.05 -0.77
C HIS A 367 8.03 -18.42 -0.30
N ILE A 368 7.47 -19.52 -0.80
CA ILE A 368 7.89 -20.88 -0.41
C ILE A 368 9.18 -21.29 -1.11
N GLY A 369 9.31 -21.01 -2.41
CA GLY A 369 10.54 -21.30 -3.15
C GLY A 369 11.73 -20.53 -2.59
N GLU A 370 11.59 -19.21 -2.37
CA GLU A 370 12.64 -18.38 -1.77
C GLU A 370 13.02 -18.81 -0.36
N LEU A 371 12.03 -19.18 0.47
CA LEU A 371 12.30 -19.69 1.82
C LEU A 371 13.03 -21.04 1.78
N SER A 372 12.68 -21.91 0.83
CA SER A 372 13.34 -23.20 0.65
C SER A 372 14.81 -23.04 0.25
N LEU A 373 15.10 -22.11 -0.68
CA LEU A 373 16.47 -21.77 -1.06
C LEU A 373 17.26 -21.12 0.08
N ALA A 374 16.61 -20.27 0.87
CA ALA A 374 17.26 -19.67 2.03
C ALA A 374 17.61 -20.69 3.10
N LEU A 375 16.75 -21.69 3.32
CA LEU A 375 16.99 -22.76 4.28
C LEU A 375 18.14 -23.69 3.85
N THR A 376 18.39 -23.84 2.55
CA THR A 376 19.56 -24.59 2.03
C THR A 376 20.83 -23.74 1.93
N GLY A 377 20.76 -22.44 2.24
CA GLY A 377 21.87 -21.50 2.13
C GLY A 377 22.21 -21.08 0.70
N GLU A 378 21.32 -21.32 -0.26
CA GLU A 378 21.49 -20.93 -1.67
C GLU A 378 21.00 -19.50 -1.95
N ASP A 379 20.28 -18.88 -1.01
CA ASP A 379 19.72 -17.53 -1.14
C ASP A 379 19.66 -16.79 0.20
N GLU A 380 20.01 -15.51 0.22
CA GLU A 380 20.02 -14.69 1.44
C GLU A 380 18.72 -13.90 1.61
N ARG A 381 17.90 -13.77 0.55
CA ARG A 381 16.72 -12.89 0.53
C ARG A 381 15.72 -13.17 1.64
N LYS A 382 15.56 -14.44 2.04
CA LYS A 382 14.67 -14.89 3.13
C LYS A 382 15.41 -15.46 4.34
N HIS A 383 16.70 -15.16 4.51
CA HIS A 383 17.46 -15.65 5.68
C HIS A 383 16.80 -15.23 7.01
N HIS A 384 16.38 -13.97 7.11
CA HIS A 384 15.63 -13.45 8.27
C HIS A 384 14.32 -14.22 8.57
N TRP A 385 13.67 -14.83 7.57
CA TRP A 385 12.51 -15.72 7.81
C TRP A 385 12.95 -17.07 8.35
N VAL A 386 14.07 -17.59 7.88
CA VAL A 386 14.64 -18.84 8.39
C VAL A 386 14.96 -18.68 9.88
N GLU A 387 15.67 -17.61 10.25
CA GLU A 387 16.03 -17.31 11.64
C GLU A 387 14.81 -17.14 12.55
N ALA A 388 13.75 -16.50 12.04
CA ALA A 388 12.54 -16.24 12.82
C ALA A 388 11.63 -17.47 12.98
N LEU A 389 11.60 -18.38 12.00
CA LEU A 389 10.60 -19.46 11.93
C LEU A 389 11.16 -20.84 12.27
N PHE A 390 12.47 -21.06 12.15
CA PHE A 390 13.09 -22.37 12.28
C PHE A 390 14.15 -22.43 13.39
N ASP A 391 14.27 -23.59 14.02
CA ASP A 391 15.36 -23.85 14.95
C ASP A 391 16.68 -24.09 14.19
N SER A 392 17.65 -23.19 14.35
CA SER A 392 19.09 -23.38 14.03
C SER A 392 19.40 -24.13 12.72
N ASN A 393 18.95 -23.61 11.57
CA ASN A 393 19.16 -24.17 10.21
C ASN A 393 18.64 -25.61 10.01
N LEU A 394 17.75 -26.08 10.88
CA LEU A 394 17.01 -27.31 10.67
C LEU A 394 15.68 -27.00 10.01
N ARG A 395 15.08 -28.02 9.40
CA ARG A 395 13.70 -27.94 8.88
C ARG A 395 12.65 -28.07 9.99
N THR A 396 12.99 -27.75 11.23
CA THR A 396 12.09 -27.85 12.38
C THR A 396 11.64 -26.45 12.74
N LEU A 397 10.32 -26.22 12.77
CA LEU A 397 9.78 -24.93 13.16
C LEU A 397 9.99 -24.70 14.65
N SER A 398 10.39 -23.49 15.03
CA SER A 398 10.46 -23.07 16.44
C SER A 398 9.08 -23.06 17.10
N GLN A 399 8.06 -22.78 16.29
CA GLN A 399 6.65 -22.81 16.67
C GLN A 399 5.77 -23.05 15.44
N GLN A 400 4.60 -23.68 15.64
CA GLN A 400 3.62 -23.86 14.58
C GLN A 400 3.29 -22.51 13.93
N THR A 401 3.48 -22.44 12.62
CA THR A 401 3.25 -21.24 11.82
C THR A 401 2.02 -21.43 10.96
N TYR A 402 1.17 -20.41 10.91
CA TYR A 402 -0.12 -20.41 10.24
C TYR A 402 -0.17 -19.36 9.15
N LEU A 403 -1.04 -19.55 8.16
CA LEU A 403 -1.32 -18.56 7.12
C LEU A 403 -2.82 -18.29 7.06
N TRP A 404 -3.19 -17.05 7.37
CA TRP A 404 -4.55 -16.57 7.14
C TRP A 404 -4.63 -15.97 5.73
N VAL A 405 -5.71 -16.26 5.01
CA VAL A 405 -5.92 -15.81 3.62
C VAL A 405 -7.38 -15.41 3.45
N HIS A 406 -7.59 -14.22 2.90
CA HIS A 406 -8.90 -13.62 2.69
C HIS A 406 -8.96 -12.99 1.30
N ALA A 407 -10.01 -13.30 0.54
CA ALA A 407 -10.31 -12.54 -0.66
C ALA A 407 -10.83 -11.17 -0.26
N TRP A 408 -10.22 -10.11 -0.79
CA TRP A 408 -10.47 -8.74 -0.36
C TRP A 408 -11.48 -8.02 -1.25
N ASP A 409 -12.58 -7.55 -0.65
CA ASP A 409 -13.63 -6.76 -1.27
C ASP A 409 -13.45 -5.30 -0.86
N SER A 410 -13.12 -4.43 -1.81
CA SER A 410 -12.83 -3.03 -1.52
C SER A 410 -14.04 -2.21 -1.08
N GLU A 411 -15.26 -2.72 -1.31
CA GLU A 411 -16.51 -2.06 -0.93
C GLU A 411 -17.03 -2.51 0.44
N GLU A 412 -16.78 -3.78 0.81
CA GLU A 412 -17.31 -4.38 2.04
C GLU A 412 -16.24 -4.51 3.16
N ASP A 413 -14.98 -4.77 2.80
CA ASP A 413 -13.92 -4.97 3.78
C ASP A 413 -13.33 -3.63 4.27
N ILE A 414 -13.00 -3.60 5.57
CA ILE A 414 -12.65 -2.40 6.31
C ILE A 414 -11.17 -2.41 6.71
N SER A 415 -10.52 -1.26 6.54
CA SER A 415 -9.14 -1.01 6.95
C SER A 415 -8.98 -1.01 8.48
N PRO A 416 -7.77 -1.11 9.03
CA PRO A 416 -7.57 -1.00 10.49
C PRO A 416 -7.97 0.37 11.06
N TYR A 417 -8.29 1.37 10.23
CA TYR A 417 -8.75 2.69 10.66
C TYR A 417 -10.26 2.90 10.52
N GLY A 418 -11.03 1.83 10.22
CA GLY A 418 -12.49 1.87 10.22
C GLY A 418 -13.12 2.44 8.94
N THR A 419 -12.37 2.48 7.83
CA THR A 419 -12.85 2.92 6.51
C THR A 419 -12.67 1.81 5.46
N PRO A 420 -13.55 1.69 4.45
CA PRO A 420 -13.32 0.81 3.31
C PRO A 420 -11.97 1.10 2.66
N ALA A 421 -11.28 0.09 2.16
CA ALA A 421 -9.97 0.29 1.52
C ALA A 421 -9.75 -0.70 0.39
N THR A 422 -8.99 -0.27 -0.63
CA THR A 422 -8.57 -1.21 -1.69
C THR A 422 -7.56 -2.22 -1.14
N LEU A 423 -7.40 -3.37 -1.79
CA LEU A 423 -6.35 -4.33 -1.41
C LEU A 423 -4.94 -3.70 -1.47
N ALA A 424 -4.72 -2.75 -2.38
CA ALA A 424 -3.44 -2.05 -2.51
C ALA A 424 -3.15 -1.07 -1.37
N GLU A 425 -4.21 -0.53 -0.77
CA GLU A 425 -4.15 0.39 0.36
C GLU A 425 -4.08 -0.36 1.69
N VAL A 426 -4.87 -1.43 1.89
CA VAL A 426 -4.98 -2.06 3.22
C VAL A 426 -3.68 -2.73 3.68
N GLU A 427 -2.89 -3.31 2.76
CA GLU A 427 -1.61 -3.98 3.08
C GLU A 427 -0.66 -3.06 3.88
N PRO A 428 -0.26 -1.88 3.37
CA PRO A 428 0.62 -0.98 4.12
C PRO A 428 -0.04 -0.39 5.37
N LEU A 429 -1.37 -0.19 5.41
CA LEU A 429 -2.05 0.26 6.63
C LEU A 429 -1.92 -0.77 7.76
N LEU A 430 -2.12 -2.04 7.44
CA LEU A 430 -1.97 -3.15 8.38
C LEU A 430 -0.52 -3.36 8.82
N ILE A 431 0.45 -3.21 7.91
CA ILE A 431 1.87 -3.23 8.26
C ILE A 431 2.17 -2.16 9.31
N GLY A 432 1.65 -0.93 9.12
CA GLY A 432 1.82 0.17 10.06
C GLY A 432 1.27 -0.13 11.46
N THR A 433 0.06 -0.67 11.54
CA THR A 433 -0.55 -1.03 12.83
C THR A 433 0.07 -2.26 13.49
N ALA A 434 0.45 -3.26 12.70
CA ALA A 434 1.11 -4.47 13.20
C ALA A 434 2.53 -4.19 13.70
N TYR A 435 3.27 -3.32 13.01
CA TYR A 435 4.62 -2.92 13.43
C TYR A 435 4.59 -2.20 14.79
N ASP A 436 3.59 -1.35 15.04
CA ASP A 436 3.40 -0.68 16.32
C ASP A 436 3.22 -1.68 17.48
N SER A 437 2.48 -2.77 17.24
CA SER A 437 2.25 -3.81 18.25
C SER A 437 3.38 -4.83 18.39
N TYR A 438 4.04 -5.17 17.28
CA TYR A 438 4.99 -6.29 17.20
C TYR A 438 6.28 -5.94 16.42
N PRO A 439 7.01 -4.88 16.82
CA PRO A 439 8.15 -4.37 16.04
C PRO A 439 9.31 -5.38 15.94
N GLU A 440 9.47 -6.25 16.94
CA GLU A 440 10.53 -7.28 16.96
C GLU A 440 10.16 -8.56 16.19
N TYR A 441 8.87 -8.76 15.88
CA TYR A 441 8.38 -10.02 15.30
C TYR A 441 7.97 -9.91 13.83
N LEU A 442 7.63 -8.70 13.36
CA LEU A 442 7.20 -8.45 12.00
C LEU A 442 8.38 -8.52 11.01
N LEU A 443 8.24 -9.36 9.99
CA LEU A 443 9.27 -9.64 8.98
C LEU A 443 9.12 -8.77 7.72
N ASN A 444 8.18 -7.82 7.70
CA ASN A 444 8.04 -6.84 6.64
C ASN A 444 9.22 -5.84 6.67
N LYS A 445 10.07 -5.85 5.64
CA LYS A 445 11.09 -4.82 5.44
C LYS A 445 10.54 -3.54 4.82
N SER A 446 9.62 -3.69 3.87
CA SER A 446 8.93 -2.54 3.25
C SER A 446 7.79 -2.08 4.16
N GLY A 447 7.57 -0.76 4.22
CA GLY A 447 6.53 -0.16 5.05
C GLY A 447 6.87 -0.05 6.54
N THR A 448 8.09 -0.42 6.98
CA THR A 448 8.57 -0.22 8.36
C THR A 448 9.64 0.87 8.41
N PRO A 449 9.91 1.49 9.59
CA PRO A 449 10.98 2.47 9.78
C PRO A 449 12.36 1.97 9.37
N ASP A 450 13.31 2.87 9.07
CA ASP A 450 14.65 2.47 8.60
C ASP A 450 15.53 1.87 9.70
N ASP A 451 15.24 2.19 10.96
CA ASP A 451 15.85 1.62 12.16
C ASP A 451 15.09 0.39 12.71
N ALA A 452 14.08 -0.10 11.99
CA ALA A 452 13.32 -1.27 12.39
C ALA A 452 14.27 -2.47 12.63
N PRO A 453 14.05 -3.29 13.68
CA PRO A 453 14.94 -4.41 14.02
C PRO A 453 15.23 -5.36 12.86
N ILE A 454 14.27 -5.55 11.95
CA ILE A 454 14.40 -6.42 10.77
C ILE A 454 15.35 -5.89 9.68
N LYS A 455 15.66 -4.59 9.70
CA LYS A 455 16.59 -3.93 8.77
C LYS A 455 17.98 -3.77 9.35
N THR A 456 18.11 -3.80 10.68
CA THR A 456 19.41 -3.81 11.34
C THR A 456 19.96 -5.23 11.31
N GLU A 457 21.01 -5.46 10.52
CA GLU A 457 21.77 -6.72 10.63
C GLU A 457 22.25 -6.86 12.07
N ALA A 458 21.84 -7.93 12.77
CA ALA A 458 22.51 -8.29 14.01
C ALA A 458 24.00 -8.49 13.65
N PRO A 459 24.95 -7.81 14.32
CA PRO A 459 26.35 -8.03 14.05
C PRO A 459 26.60 -9.53 14.27
N THR A 460 27.00 -10.24 13.21
CA THR A 460 27.55 -11.59 13.32
C THR A 460 28.57 -11.54 14.44
N SER A 461 28.27 -12.21 15.55
CA SER A 461 29.21 -12.40 16.63
C SER A 461 30.44 -13.05 16.03
N ALA A 462 31.52 -12.28 15.91
CA ALA A 462 32.82 -12.80 15.52
C ALA A 462 33.27 -13.78 16.61
N ASP A 463 33.31 -15.07 16.26
CA ASP A 463 34.04 -16.09 17.00
C ASP A 463 35.57 -15.83 16.98
#